data_AF-A0AAE0JT04-F1
#
_entry.id   AF-A0AAE0JT04-F1
#
_cell.length_a   1.000
_cell.length_b   1.000
_cell.length_c   1.000
_cell.angle_alpha   90.00
_cell.angle_beta   90.00
_cell.angle_gamma   90.00
#
_symmetry.space_group_name_H-M   'P 1'
#
loop_
_entity.id
_entity.type
_entity.pdbx_description
1 polymer ?
#
loop_
_entity_poly.entity_id
_entity_poly.type
_entity_poly.pdbx_seq_one_letter_code
_entity_poly.pdbx_strand_id
1 'polypeptide(L)'
;ILAAAQLAGVASGFQIHGHMAALTRLDPIVNPGLVSGHAHMFVGGTGLDSTLTTAKLRQSKCSTLETQQDKSAYWVAPPYGRNANGTWSALPNTNLAIYYLRSQPNKPITIFPDNFRMVMGGASATLANQNSDWTSFQCNNYIPKGDVTGTWNFTSGFKFLPNMDCTLIKMAIEFPNCWEGTNVDSADHRSHMSYATGPDSTCPTTHPVQVPQIVLEYEFYAEGYHYQDVALSSGSKSGAGVHGDYFFGWTAAGVATMARALNDPQCMNSAGILPGYPASVRCDIMAAIADEAAMDACNADIAAPIVREEVGVQRPVAALPGCNPLYDGPGLPPTKPTTCPVPAAT
;
A
#
# COMPACT_ATOMS: atom_id res chain seq x y z
N ILE A 1 14.08 4.12 8.26
CA ILE A 1 13.63 3.25 7.15
C ILE A 1 12.96 2.06 7.80
N LEU A 2 11.62 1.95 7.73
CA LEU A 2 10.90 0.81 8.31
C LEU A 2 11.40 -0.49 7.68
N ALA A 3 11.52 -0.52 6.35
CA ALA A 3 12.07 -1.66 5.63
C ALA A 3 13.47 -2.10 6.09
N ALA A 4 14.38 -1.18 6.44
CA ALA A 4 15.76 -1.55 6.84
C ALA A 4 15.84 -2.44 8.09
N ALA A 5 14.86 -2.33 9.00
CA ALA A 5 14.77 -3.21 10.17
C ALA A 5 14.06 -4.55 9.87
N GLN A 6 13.20 -4.58 8.85
CA GLN A 6 12.42 -5.75 8.43
C GLN A 6 13.13 -6.63 7.38
N LEU A 7 14.20 -6.14 6.75
CA LEU A 7 14.98 -6.87 5.74
C LEU A 7 15.96 -7.90 6.32
N ALA A 8 15.97 -8.08 7.65
CA ALA A 8 16.65 -9.19 8.31
C ALA A 8 15.94 -10.51 7.95
N GLY A 9 16.42 -11.17 6.88
CA GLY A 9 15.83 -12.40 6.36
C GLY A 9 15.44 -12.35 4.89
N VAL A 10 15.63 -11.20 4.21
CA VAL A 10 15.49 -11.12 2.76
C VAL A 10 16.74 -11.65 2.07
N ALA A 11 16.53 -12.60 1.16
CA ALA A 11 17.58 -13.21 0.35
C ALA A 11 17.92 -12.37 -0.89
N SER A 12 16.89 -11.80 -1.50
CA SER A 12 16.95 -10.96 -2.69
C SER A 12 15.62 -10.23 -2.86
N GLY A 13 15.62 -9.18 -3.66
CA GLY A 13 14.41 -8.42 -3.92
C GLY A 13 14.65 -7.18 -4.75
N PHE A 14 13.60 -6.43 -5.00
CA PHE A 14 13.70 -5.11 -5.60
C PHE A 14 12.61 -4.19 -5.08
N GLN A 15 12.81 -2.90 -5.33
CA GLN A 15 11.90 -1.83 -5.00
C GLN A 15 11.48 -1.13 -6.29
N ILE A 16 10.23 -0.70 -6.34
CA ILE A 16 9.66 0.11 -7.41
C ILE A 16 9.05 1.36 -6.77
N HIS A 17 9.38 2.52 -7.31
CA HIS A 17 8.77 3.80 -6.94
C HIS A 17 7.62 4.17 -7.87
N GLY A 18 6.76 5.06 -7.39
CA GLY A 18 5.63 5.55 -8.15
C GLY A 18 4.97 6.75 -7.51
N HIS A 19 3.82 7.10 -8.05
CA HIS A 19 2.91 8.07 -7.45
C HIS A 19 1.46 7.57 -7.50
N MET A 20 0.59 8.26 -6.77
CA MET A 20 -0.84 7.97 -6.76
C MET A 20 -1.42 8.02 -8.18
N ALA A 21 -2.16 6.97 -8.54
CA ALA A 21 -2.99 6.92 -9.73
C ALA A 21 -4.34 7.60 -9.46
N ALA A 22 -5.03 7.21 -8.39
CA ALA A 22 -6.35 7.73 -8.06
C ALA A 22 -6.60 7.69 -6.55
N LEU A 23 -7.41 8.63 -6.05
CA LEU A 23 -8.06 8.53 -4.74
C LEU A 23 -9.56 8.46 -4.97
N THR A 24 -10.21 7.36 -4.59
CA THR A 24 -11.64 7.17 -4.89
C THR A 24 -12.27 6.08 -4.01
N ARG A 25 -13.60 6.02 -3.95
CA ARG A 25 -14.34 4.93 -3.27
C ARG A 25 -14.52 3.71 -4.18
N LEU A 26 -13.38 3.19 -4.63
CA LEU A 26 -13.28 1.99 -5.44
C LEU A 26 -12.66 0.88 -4.58
N ASP A 27 -13.25 -0.31 -4.59
CA ASP A 27 -12.67 -1.50 -3.97
C ASP A 27 -13.08 -2.75 -4.79
N PRO A 28 -12.29 -3.14 -5.79
CA PRO A 28 -12.67 -4.21 -6.72
C PRO A 28 -12.51 -5.62 -6.12
N ILE A 29 -11.97 -5.75 -4.90
CA ILE A 29 -11.85 -7.03 -4.19
C ILE A 29 -13.03 -7.20 -3.24
N VAL A 30 -13.23 -6.25 -2.31
CA VAL A 30 -14.24 -6.38 -1.24
C VAL A 30 -15.62 -5.91 -1.70
N ASN A 31 -15.69 -4.91 -2.60
CA ASN A 31 -16.94 -4.37 -3.11
C ASN A 31 -17.00 -4.36 -4.65
N PRO A 32 -16.81 -5.52 -5.31
CA PRO A 32 -16.77 -5.59 -6.77
C PRO A 32 -18.10 -5.11 -7.38
N GLY A 33 -18.00 -4.15 -8.31
CA GLY A 33 -19.14 -3.54 -8.99
C GLY A 33 -19.94 -2.54 -8.14
N LEU A 34 -19.49 -2.27 -6.90
CA LEU A 34 -20.18 -1.38 -5.96
C LEU A 34 -19.26 -0.24 -5.52
N VAL A 35 -19.86 0.77 -4.88
CA VAL A 35 -19.11 1.87 -4.28
C VAL A 35 -18.58 1.43 -2.92
N SER A 36 -17.28 1.61 -2.69
CA SER A 36 -16.63 1.26 -1.43
C SER A 36 -17.19 2.07 -0.24
N GLY A 37 -17.11 1.46 0.94
CA GLY A 37 -17.49 2.11 2.20
C GLY A 37 -16.63 3.31 2.58
N HIS A 38 -15.39 3.41 2.08
CA HIS A 38 -14.46 4.51 2.32
C HIS A 38 -13.56 4.73 1.10
N ALA A 39 -12.74 5.78 1.11
CA ALA A 39 -11.84 6.08 0.00
C ALA A 39 -10.53 5.31 0.10
N HIS A 40 -10.05 4.87 -1.05
CA HIS A 40 -8.79 4.14 -1.22
C HIS A 40 -7.88 4.91 -2.17
N MET A 41 -6.58 4.90 -1.85
CA MET A 41 -5.54 5.47 -2.71
C MET A 41 -4.93 4.36 -3.55
N PHE A 42 -5.15 4.42 -4.85
CA PHE A 42 -4.66 3.47 -5.84
C PHE A 42 -3.34 3.91 -6.44
N VAL A 43 -2.50 2.92 -6.73
CA VAL A 43 -1.23 3.03 -7.46
C VAL A 43 -1.15 1.88 -8.46
N GLY A 44 -0.51 2.13 -9.60
CA GLY A 44 -0.08 1.09 -10.52
C GLY A 44 -0.72 1.23 -11.89
N GLY A 45 -1.23 0.14 -12.43
CA GLY A 45 -1.94 0.13 -13.71
C GLY A 45 -3.14 1.06 -13.69
N THR A 46 -3.25 1.92 -14.71
CA THR A 46 -4.28 2.96 -14.76
C THR A 46 -5.65 2.52 -15.25
N GLY A 47 -5.79 1.28 -15.74
CA GLY A 47 -7.05 0.66 -16.14
C GLY A 47 -7.90 0.20 -14.96
N LEU A 48 -8.14 1.09 -14.01
CA LEU A 48 -8.92 0.84 -12.80
C LEU A 48 -10.42 0.76 -13.13
N ASP A 49 -11.09 -0.25 -12.57
CA ASP A 49 -12.52 -0.52 -12.76
C ASP A 49 -13.10 -1.07 -11.46
N SER A 50 -14.40 -0.86 -11.22
CA SER A 50 -15.22 -1.49 -10.18
C SER A 50 -15.12 -3.01 -10.16
N THR A 51 -14.75 -3.63 -11.27
CA THR A 51 -14.42 -5.06 -11.36
C THR A 51 -13.10 -5.25 -12.10
N LEU A 52 -12.13 -5.87 -11.43
CA LEU A 52 -10.80 -6.11 -11.99
C LEU A 52 -10.58 -7.55 -12.41
N THR A 53 -9.80 -7.69 -13.48
CA THR A 53 -9.14 -8.93 -13.88
C THR A 53 -7.72 -8.58 -14.29
N THR A 54 -6.80 -9.54 -14.25
CA THR A 54 -5.43 -9.32 -14.72
C THR A 54 -5.41 -8.91 -16.19
N ALA A 55 -6.33 -9.44 -17.01
CA ALA A 55 -6.46 -9.05 -18.41
C ALA A 55 -6.82 -7.57 -18.58
N LYS A 56 -7.80 -7.05 -17.80
CA LYS A 56 -8.14 -5.62 -17.79
C LYS A 56 -6.97 -4.75 -17.32
N LEU A 57 -6.31 -5.13 -16.22
CA LEU A 57 -5.15 -4.40 -15.71
C LEU A 57 -4.02 -4.33 -16.74
N ARG A 58 -3.73 -5.43 -17.44
CA ARG A 58 -2.72 -5.45 -18.52
C ARG A 58 -3.09 -4.58 -19.74
N GLN A 59 -4.34 -4.15 -19.88
CA GLN A 59 -4.78 -3.19 -20.91
C GLN A 59 -4.58 -1.73 -20.48
N SER A 60 -4.10 -1.47 -19.25
CA SER A 60 -3.77 -0.12 -18.79
C SER A 60 -2.83 0.58 -19.77
N LYS A 61 -3.20 1.80 -20.17
CA LYS A 61 -2.40 2.63 -21.10
C LYS A 61 -0.98 2.88 -20.58
N CYS A 62 -0.86 3.08 -19.26
CA CYS A 62 0.40 3.30 -18.57
C CYS A 62 0.32 2.76 -17.13
N SER A 63 1.43 2.83 -16.39
CA SER A 63 1.47 2.56 -14.95
C SER A 63 2.02 3.80 -14.25
N THR A 64 1.49 4.15 -13.08
CA THR A 64 2.05 5.22 -12.24
C THR A 64 3.28 4.78 -11.44
N LEU A 65 3.91 3.69 -11.89
CA LEU A 65 5.15 3.13 -11.37
C LEU A 65 6.27 3.33 -12.39
N GLU A 66 7.51 3.51 -11.91
CA GLU A 66 8.68 3.59 -12.78
C GLU A 66 8.87 2.29 -13.61
N THR A 67 8.37 1.15 -13.12
CA THR A 67 8.35 -0.10 -13.89
C THR A 67 7.04 -0.23 -14.69
N GLN A 68 7.04 0.23 -15.94
CA GLN A 68 5.83 0.22 -16.79
C GLN A 68 5.26 -1.18 -17.10
N GLN A 69 6.05 -2.23 -16.92
CA GLN A 69 5.64 -3.62 -17.09
C GLN A 69 4.79 -4.14 -15.92
N ASP A 70 4.79 -3.45 -14.78
CA ASP A 70 3.89 -3.72 -13.66
C ASP A 70 2.59 -2.92 -13.84
N LYS A 71 1.53 -3.60 -14.26
CA LYS A 71 0.17 -3.02 -14.33
C LYS A 71 -0.71 -3.49 -13.16
N SER A 72 -0.11 -4.06 -12.11
CA SER A 72 -0.86 -4.44 -10.90
C SER A 72 -1.53 -3.23 -10.27
N ALA A 73 -2.59 -3.47 -9.51
CA ALA A 73 -3.22 -2.44 -8.71
C ALA A 73 -2.90 -2.69 -7.24
N TYR A 74 -2.49 -1.62 -6.56
CA TYR A 74 -2.22 -1.59 -5.13
C TYR A 74 -3.04 -0.46 -4.53
N TRP A 75 -3.70 -0.70 -3.41
CA TRP A 75 -4.38 0.38 -2.73
C TRP A 75 -4.39 0.22 -1.21
N VAL A 76 -4.51 1.35 -0.54
CA VAL A 76 -4.59 1.47 0.92
C VAL A 76 -5.66 2.48 1.30
N ALA A 77 -6.15 2.42 2.54
CA ALA A 77 -6.93 3.51 3.14
C ALA A 77 -5.98 4.61 3.64
N PRO A 78 -5.86 5.77 2.96
CA PRO A 78 -4.88 6.78 3.34
C PRO A 78 -5.37 7.60 4.55
N PRO A 79 -4.45 8.27 5.26
CA PRO A 79 -4.79 9.21 6.32
C PRO A 79 -5.37 10.53 5.77
N TYR A 80 -6.25 11.12 6.55
CA TYR A 80 -6.87 12.43 6.34
C TYR A 80 -6.60 13.30 7.57
N GLY A 81 -6.41 14.59 7.33
CA GLY A 81 -6.30 15.61 8.38
C GLY A 81 -7.58 16.43 8.51
N ARG A 82 -7.99 16.72 9.74
CA ARG A 82 -9.11 17.61 10.03
C ARG A 82 -8.64 19.06 10.10
N ASN A 83 -9.23 19.90 9.27
CA ASN A 83 -8.98 21.33 9.26
C ASN A 83 -9.64 22.02 10.47
N ALA A 84 -9.16 23.21 10.84
CA ALA A 84 -9.69 23.99 11.97
C ALA A 84 -11.20 24.32 11.84
N ASN A 85 -11.74 24.40 10.62
CA ASN A 85 -13.17 24.61 10.36
C ASN A 85 -14.00 23.31 10.42
N GLY A 86 -13.39 22.18 10.79
CA GLY A 86 -14.02 20.88 10.94
C GLY A 86 -14.12 20.04 9.67
N THR A 87 -13.74 20.58 8.50
CA THR A 87 -13.67 19.83 7.23
C THR A 87 -12.44 18.92 7.19
N TRP A 88 -12.36 18.02 6.21
CA TRP A 88 -11.29 17.03 6.07
C TRP A 88 -10.58 17.16 4.73
N SER A 89 -9.27 16.96 4.73
CA SER A 89 -8.44 16.89 3.53
C SER A 89 -7.67 15.57 3.54
N ALA A 90 -7.55 14.91 2.38
CA ALA A 90 -6.63 13.78 2.25
C ALA A 90 -5.21 14.28 2.48
N LEU A 91 -4.40 13.57 3.27
CA LEU A 91 -3.01 13.95 3.44
C LEU A 91 -2.25 13.69 2.14
N PRO A 92 -1.47 14.66 1.60
CA PRO A 92 -0.73 14.45 0.37
C PRO A 92 0.27 13.30 0.50
N ASN A 93 0.25 12.36 -0.45
CA ASN A 93 1.31 11.35 -0.55
C ASN A 93 2.54 11.98 -1.22
N THR A 94 3.68 11.94 -0.53
CA THR A 94 4.94 12.55 -1.00
C THR A 94 5.96 11.55 -1.48
N ASN A 95 5.84 10.29 -1.06
CA ASN A 95 6.72 9.21 -1.49
C ASN A 95 5.99 7.88 -1.41
N LEU A 96 6.38 6.96 -2.29
CA LEU A 96 5.80 5.63 -2.42
C LEU A 96 6.87 4.64 -2.86
N ALA A 97 6.89 3.49 -2.19
CA ALA A 97 7.72 2.36 -2.55
C ALA A 97 6.93 1.05 -2.46
N ILE A 98 7.12 0.20 -3.46
CA ILE A 98 6.60 -1.17 -3.49
C ILE A 98 7.79 -2.11 -3.55
N TYR A 99 7.88 -3.01 -2.58
CA TYR A 99 8.92 -4.02 -2.53
C TYR A 99 8.38 -5.37 -2.99
N TYR A 100 9.19 -6.08 -3.75
CA TYR A 100 9.02 -7.50 -4.06
C TYR A 100 10.22 -8.24 -3.48
N LEU A 101 9.98 -9.01 -2.43
CA LEU A 101 11.03 -9.63 -1.64
C LEU A 101 10.95 -11.16 -1.72
N ARG A 102 12.10 -11.82 -1.69
CA ARG A 102 12.24 -13.26 -1.53
C ARG A 102 12.85 -13.54 -0.17
N SER A 103 12.20 -14.38 0.63
CA SER A 103 12.69 -14.75 1.97
C SER A 103 13.62 -15.96 1.94
N GLN A 104 13.33 -16.99 1.15
CA GLN A 104 14.13 -18.23 1.10
C GLN A 104 14.92 -18.35 -0.23
N PRO A 105 16.26 -18.19 -0.20
CA PRO A 105 17.10 -18.28 -1.41
C PRO A 105 17.15 -19.70 -1.98
N ASN A 106 17.03 -20.70 -1.12
CA ASN A 106 17.21 -22.11 -1.47
C ASN A 106 15.90 -22.83 -1.86
N LYS A 107 14.76 -22.14 -1.84
CA LYS A 107 13.48 -22.67 -2.31
C LYS A 107 13.07 -22.01 -3.63
N PRO A 108 12.41 -22.75 -4.54
CA PRO A 108 11.78 -22.14 -5.71
C PRO A 108 10.85 -20.99 -5.30
N ILE A 109 10.78 -19.96 -6.12
CA ILE A 109 9.82 -18.87 -5.99
C ILE A 109 8.80 -18.98 -7.12
N THR A 110 7.52 -18.90 -6.78
CA THR A 110 6.41 -18.92 -7.74
C THR A 110 5.86 -17.51 -7.88
N ILE A 111 5.79 -17.00 -9.11
CA ILE A 111 5.12 -15.72 -9.36
C ILE A 111 3.60 -15.92 -9.31
N PHE A 112 2.89 -14.90 -8.82
CA PHE A 112 1.44 -14.89 -8.75
C PHE A 112 0.77 -15.26 -10.10
N PRO A 113 -0.25 -16.13 -10.09
CA PRO A 113 -1.03 -16.44 -11.28
C PRO A 113 -1.98 -15.30 -11.67
N ASP A 114 -2.54 -15.38 -12.88
CA ASP A 114 -3.57 -14.43 -13.32
C ASP A 114 -4.79 -14.45 -12.38
N ASN A 115 -5.31 -13.25 -12.12
CA ASN A 115 -6.37 -12.90 -11.18
C ASN A 115 -6.04 -13.14 -9.70
N PHE A 116 -4.77 -13.37 -9.37
CA PHE A 116 -4.32 -13.42 -7.99
C PHE A 116 -4.57 -12.09 -7.29
N ARG A 117 -5.15 -12.15 -6.09
CA ARG A 117 -5.47 -10.98 -5.28
C ARG A 117 -5.53 -11.33 -3.81
N MET A 118 -5.16 -10.38 -2.96
CA MET A 118 -5.16 -10.56 -1.52
C MET A 118 -5.37 -9.23 -0.81
N VAL A 119 -5.95 -9.30 0.39
CA VAL A 119 -6.11 -8.17 1.29
C VAL A 119 -5.34 -8.43 2.56
N MET A 120 -4.51 -7.49 3.00
CA MET A 120 -3.85 -7.53 4.28
C MET A 120 -4.46 -6.51 5.24
N GLY A 121 -4.64 -6.89 6.50
CA GLY A 121 -5.29 -6.08 7.52
C GLY A 121 -6.81 -6.06 7.37
N GLY A 122 -7.47 -5.06 7.93
CA GLY A 122 -8.90 -4.88 7.73
C GLY A 122 -9.44 -3.60 8.35
N ALA A 123 -10.34 -2.92 7.62
CA ALA A 123 -10.96 -1.67 8.07
C ALA A 123 -11.70 -1.81 9.40
N SER A 124 -12.27 -2.98 9.70
CA SER A 124 -12.97 -3.24 10.96
C SER A 124 -12.05 -3.53 12.15
N ALA A 125 -10.74 -3.52 11.95
CA ALA A 125 -9.79 -3.77 13.01
C ALA A 125 -9.65 -2.56 13.94
N THR A 126 -9.55 -2.86 15.23
CA THR A 126 -9.64 -1.87 16.32
C THR A 126 -8.67 -2.16 17.45
N LEU A 127 -8.05 -3.35 17.44
CA LEU A 127 -7.06 -3.78 18.42
C LEU A 127 -5.74 -4.03 17.70
N ALA A 128 -4.63 -3.77 18.40
CA ALA A 128 -3.29 -4.02 17.87
C ALA A 128 -3.19 -5.43 17.28
N ASN A 129 -3.55 -6.45 18.06
CA ASN A 129 -3.36 -7.85 17.69
C ASN A 129 -4.11 -8.32 16.43
N GLN A 130 -5.02 -7.51 15.88
CA GLN A 130 -5.74 -7.86 14.65
C GLN A 130 -4.89 -7.60 13.39
N ASN A 131 -4.04 -6.57 13.41
CA ASN A 131 -3.22 -6.16 12.24
C ASN A 131 -1.73 -5.93 12.57
N SER A 132 -1.32 -6.00 13.85
CA SER A 132 -0.12 -5.30 14.33
C SER A 132 1.25 -5.82 13.92
N ASP A 133 1.34 -7.06 13.45
CA ASP A 133 2.66 -7.66 13.23
C ASP A 133 3.18 -7.41 11.82
N TRP A 134 2.30 -6.93 10.93
CA TRP A 134 2.57 -6.77 9.50
C TRP A 134 2.14 -5.40 8.98
N THR A 135 1.75 -4.51 9.89
CA THR A 135 1.39 -3.12 9.59
C THR A 135 2.06 -2.21 10.59
N SER A 136 2.56 -1.07 10.13
CA SER A 136 3.31 -0.16 10.98
C SER A 136 3.30 1.27 10.47
N PHE A 137 3.49 2.20 11.40
CA PHE A 137 3.61 3.62 11.16
C PHE A 137 4.92 4.16 11.73
N GLN A 138 5.48 5.19 11.10
CA GLN A 138 6.53 6.02 11.71
C GLN A 138 6.15 7.49 11.63
N CYS A 139 6.50 8.22 12.69
CA CYS A 139 6.44 9.66 12.72
C CYS A 139 7.82 10.22 12.38
N ASN A 140 7.87 11.08 11.38
CA ASN A 140 9.06 11.78 10.94
C ASN A 140 8.86 13.28 11.17
N ASN A 141 9.70 13.88 12.01
CA ASN A 141 9.71 15.32 12.26
C ASN A 141 10.94 15.98 11.62
N TYR A 142 10.72 17.04 10.85
CA TYR A 142 11.79 17.88 10.32
C TYR A 142 12.40 18.72 11.45
N ILE A 143 13.73 18.63 11.64
CA ILE A 143 14.50 19.52 12.53
C ILE A 143 15.08 20.66 11.67
N PRO A 144 14.85 21.94 11.99
CA PRO A 144 15.33 23.08 11.20
C PRO A 144 16.84 23.07 10.93
N LYS A 145 17.20 23.49 9.70
CA LYS A 145 18.60 23.62 9.25
C LYS A 145 19.34 24.69 10.07
N GLY A 146 20.28 24.27 10.91
CA GLY A 146 21.06 25.14 11.81
C GLY A 146 21.45 24.46 13.12
N ASP A 147 20.73 23.41 13.49
CA ASP A 147 21.18 22.44 14.48
C ASP A 147 22.03 21.38 13.77
N VAL A 148 23.33 21.32 14.09
CA VAL A 148 24.28 20.31 13.55
C VAL A 148 23.91 18.88 13.95
N THR A 149 22.85 18.71 14.73
CA THR A 149 22.22 17.41 15.01
C THR A 149 21.11 17.04 14.05
N GLY A 150 20.84 17.78 12.96
CA GLY A 150 19.78 17.61 11.94
C GLY A 150 19.46 16.15 11.54
N THR A 151 18.85 15.44 12.47
CA THR A 151 18.52 14.04 12.44
C THR A 151 17.01 14.01 12.43
N TRP A 152 16.44 13.38 11.42
CA TRP A 152 15.08 12.91 11.52
C TRP A 152 14.97 12.12 12.82
N ASN A 153 14.20 12.60 13.79
CA ASN A 153 13.89 11.82 14.97
C ASN A 153 12.87 10.76 14.55
N PHE A 154 13.38 9.61 14.10
CA PHE A 154 12.55 8.44 13.81
C PHE A 154 12.13 7.83 15.13
N THR A 155 10.85 7.93 15.47
CA THR A 155 10.30 7.02 16.47
C THR A 155 9.88 5.75 15.73
N SER A 156 10.52 4.62 16.02
CA SER A 156 10.31 3.38 15.27
C SER A 156 8.96 2.72 15.61
N GLY A 157 8.27 2.27 14.55
CA GLY A 157 7.35 1.13 14.58
C GLY A 157 6.09 1.28 15.44
N PHE A 158 5.35 2.37 15.28
CA PHE A 158 4.02 2.43 15.88
C PHE A 158 3.10 1.40 15.20
N LYS A 159 2.45 0.54 15.99
CA LYS A 159 1.38 -0.36 15.52
C LYS A 159 0.07 0.40 15.17
N PHE A 160 0.09 1.71 15.31
CA PHE A 160 -1.03 2.64 15.30
C PHE A 160 -0.59 3.95 14.66
N LEU A 161 -1.54 4.80 14.26
CA LEU A 161 -1.20 6.17 13.87
C LEU A 161 -0.41 6.86 15.01
N PRO A 162 0.57 7.72 14.69
CA PRO A 162 1.38 8.37 15.71
C PRO A 162 0.54 9.14 16.73
N ASN A 163 0.97 9.09 18.00
CA ASN A 163 0.35 9.83 19.10
C ASN A 163 1.04 11.18 19.37
N MET A 164 1.70 11.73 18.36
CA MET A 164 2.44 12.98 18.37
C MET A 164 2.39 13.61 16.98
N ASP A 165 2.52 14.93 16.92
CA ASP A 165 2.48 15.67 15.66
C ASP A 165 3.70 15.28 14.80
N CYS A 166 3.45 15.10 13.50
CA CYS A 166 4.41 14.61 12.52
C CYS A 166 4.52 15.56 11.34
N THR A 167 5.73 15.80 10.83
CA THR A 167 5.91 16.38 9.48
C THR A 167 5.48 15.38 8.42
N LEU A 168 5.92 14.13 8.55
CA LEU A 168 5.60 13.02 7.66
C LEU A 168 5.12 11.81 8.48
N ILE A 169 4.06 11.17 8.03
CA ILE A 169 3.61 9.87 8.52
C ILE A 169 4.01 8.83 7.48
N LYS A 170 4.88 7.90 7.86
CA LYS A 170 5.15 6.71 7.04
C LYS A 170 4.18 5.61 7.42
N MET A 171 3.61 4.93 6.45
CA MET A 171 2.75 3.76 6.59
C MET A 171 3.39 2.60 5.84
N ALA A 172 3.56 1.44 6.49
CA ALA A 172 4.03 0.22 5.86
C ALA A 172 3.03 -0.93 6.05
N ILE A 173 2.84 -1.73 5.01
CA ILE A 173 1.96 -2.89 4.99
C ILE A 173 2.69 -4.05 4.32
N GLU A 174 2.86 -5.15 5.05
CA GLU A 174 3.56 -6.34 4.61
C GLU A 174 2.55 -7.45 4.31
N PHE A 175 2.49 -7.91 3.07
CA PHE A 175 1.63 -9.03 2.68
C PHE A 175 2.25 -10.37 3.05
N PRO A 176 1.44 -11.44 3.18
CA PRO A 176 1.97 -12.79 3.36
C PRO A 176 2.69 -13.29 2.10
N ASN A 177 3.63 -14.21 2.29
CA ASN A 177 4.56 -14.70 1.25
C ASN A 177 4.53 -16.22 1.02
N CYS A 178 3.56 -16.90 1.63
CA CYS A 178 3.34 -18.34 1.45
C CYS A 178 1.92 -18.59 0.95
N TRP A 179 1.82 -19.26 -0.19
CA TRP A 179 0.57 -19.57 -0.88
C TRP A 179 0.21 -21.05 -0.73
N GLU A 180 -1.07 -21.36 -0.60
CA GLU A 180 -1.59 -22.74 -0.58
C GLU A 180 -1.39 -23.49 -1.91
N GLY A 181 -1.08 -22.76 -3.00
CA GLY A 181 -0.72 -23.35 -4.28
C GLY A 181 -1.88 -23.63 -5.24
N THR A 182 -3.12 -23.32 -4.84
CA THR A 182 -4.32 -23.62 -5.65
C THR A 182 -5.18 -22.40 -5.94
N ASN A 183 -5.74 -21.75 -4.91
CA ASN A 183 -6.70 -20.67 -5.12
C ASN A 183 -6.00 -19.32 -5.39
N VAL A 184 -6.42 -18.62 -6.43
CA VAL A 184 -5.95 -17.25 -6.74
C VAL A 184 -6.59 -16.19 -5.82
N ASP A 185 -7.62 -16.59 -5.08
CA ASP A 185 -8.34 -15.78 -4.10
C ASP A 185 -9.16 -16.72 -3.20
N SER A 186 -9.31 -16.36 -1.92
CA SER A 186 -10.18 -17.06 -0.98
C SER A 186 -11.45 -16.24 -0.70
N ALA A 187 -12.48 -16.85 -0.13
CA ALA A 187 -13.74 -16.14 0.16
C ALA A 187 -13.58 -14.92 1.09
N ASP A 188 -12.52 -14.93 1.91
CA ASP A 188 -12.13 -13.84 2.81
C ASP A 188 -10.94 -13.03 2.28
N HIS A 189 -10.48 -13.30 1.06
CA HIS A 189 -9.33 -12.69 0.38
C HIS A 189 -7.99 -12.79 1.12
N ARG A 190 -7.90 -13.69 2.11
CA ARG A 190 -6.81 -13.80 3.08
C ARG A 190 -6.33 -15.24 3.28
N SER A 191 -7.25 -16.16 3.54
CA SER A 191 -6.95 -17.53 4.00
C SER A 191 -6.22 -18.43 2.98
N HIS A 192 -6.13 -18.05 1.71
CA HIS A 192 -5.26 -18.72 0.72
C HIS A 192 -3.78 -18.35 0.87
N MET A 193 -3.46 -17.43 1.79
CA MET A 193 -2.13 -16.93 2.07
C MET A 193 -1.77 -17.06 3.55
N SER A 194 -0.47 -17.26 3.81
CA SER A 194 0.09 -17.27 5.16
C SER A 194 1.47 -16.62 5.15
N TYR A 195 1.92 -16.18 6.32
CA TYR A 195 3.29 -15.73 6.50
C TYR A 195 4.23 -16.92 6.70
N ALA A 196 5.44 -16.76 6.20
CA ALA A 196 6.53 -17.62 6.58
C ALA A 196 6.90 -17.39 8.05
N THR A 197 7.36 -18.44 8.74
CA THR A 197 7.63 -18.38 10.18
C THR A 197 8.97 -19.02 10.53
N GLY A 198 9.47 -18.68 11.73
CA GLY A 198 10.73 -19.20 12.24
C GLY A 198 11.97 -18.51 11.65
N PRO A 199 13.17 -18.89 12.12
CA PRO A 199 14.42 -18.22 11.78
C PRO A 199 14.78 -18.33 10.29
N ASP A 200 14.36 -19.41 9.64
CA ASP A 200 14.63 -19.67 8.22
C ASP A 200 13.53 -19.11 7.30
N SER A 201 12.58 -18.34 7.83
CA SER A 201 11.42 -17.83 7.09
C SER A 201 10.72 -18.92 6.29
N THR A 202 10.38 -20.04 6.95
CA THR A 202 9.83 -21.24 6.30
C THR A 202 8.31 -21.13 6.13
N CYS A 203 7.83 -21.51 4.94
CA CYS A 203 6.40 -21.60 4.66
C CYS A 203 5.77 -22.79 5.39
N PRO A 204 4.59 -22.61 6.03
CA PRO A 204 3.91 -23.70 6.71
C PRO A 204 3.42 -24.75 5.71
N THR A 205 3.20 -25.97 6.18
CA THR A 205 2.75 -27.09 5.33
C THR A 205 1.38 -26.86 4.69
N THR A 206 0.54 -26.01 5.30
CA THR A 206 -0.75 -25.58 4.74
C THR A 206 -0.59 -24.59 3.58
N HIS A 207 0.53 -23.88 3.49
CA HIS A 207 0.84 -22.89 2.46
C HIS A 207 2.24 -23.11 1.89
N PRO A 208 2.51 -24.24 1.22
CA PRO A 208 3.89 -24.68 0.95
C PRO A 208 4.60 -23.90 -0.16
N VAL A 209 3.89 -23.06 -0.91
CA VAL A 209 4.43 -22.38 -2.09
C VAL A 209 4.95 -21.00 -1.72
N GLN A 210 6.27 -20.79 -1.78
CA GLN A 210 6.85 -19.46 -1.65
C GLN A 210 6.48 -18.58 -2.85
N VAL A 211 5.94 -17.40 -2.57
CA VAL A 211 5.65 -16.34 -3.55
C VAL A 211 6.37 -15.05 -3.13
N PRO A 212 6.49 -14.04 -4.00
CA PRO A 212 7.11 -12.77 -3.62
C PRO A 212 6.35 -12.14 -2.45
N GLN A 213 7.06 -11.68 -1.42
CA GLN A 213 6.46 -10.85 -0.38
C GLN A 213 6.33 -9.43 -0.91
N ILE A 214 5.11 -8.89 -0.88
CA ILE A 214 4.85 -7.50 -1.23
C ILE A 214 4.92 -6.67 0.05
N VAL A 215 5.67 -5.58 0.02
CA VAL A 215 5.61 -4.54 1.06
C VAL A 215 5.27 -3.22 0.41
N LEU A 216 4.24 -2.56 0.92
CA LEU A 216 3.87 -1.21 0.48
C LEU A 216 4.34 -0.22 1.54
N GLU A 217 5.15 0.75 1.15
CA GLU A 217 5.53 1.89 1.98
C GLU A 217 5.01 3.19 1.36
N TYR A 218 4.28 3.97 2.15
CA TYR A 218 3.75 5.27 1.78
C TYR A 218 4.22 6.33 2.76
N GLU A 219 4.53 7.53 2.26
CA GLU A 219 4.77 8.70 3.09
C GLU A 219 3.69 9.75 2.84
N PHE A 220 3.09 10.25 3.92
CA PHE A 220 2.04 11.26 3.88
C PHE A 220 2.49 12.52 4.62
N TYR A 221 2.34 13.68 3.99
CA TYR A 221 2.65 14.97 4.60
C TYR A 221 1.55 15.39 5.58
N ALA A 222 1.92 15.50 6.85
CA ALA A 222 1.00 15.75 7.97
C ALA A 222 1.29 17.06 8.72
N GLU A 223 2.28 17.84 8.24
CA GLU A 223 2.64 19.11 8.87
C GLU A 223 1.44 20.06 8.95
N GLY A 224 1.26 20.68 10.13
CA GLY A 224 0.14 21.58 10.41
C GLY A 224 -1.12 20.90 10.95
N TYR A 225 -1.17 19.57 11.02
CA TYR A 225 -2.23 18.84 11.72
C TYR A 225 -1.76 18.36 13.09
N HIS A 226 -2.63 18.48 14.09
CA HIS A 226 -2.44 17.79 15.36
C HIS A 226 -2.75 16.30 15.18
N TYR A 227 -2.02 15.41 15.86
CA TYR A 227 -2.20 13.97 15.68
C TYR A 227 -3.62 13.49 16.03
N GLN A 228 -4.32 14.17 16.94
CA GLN A 228 -5.72 13.85 17.30
C GLN A 228 -6.71 14.14 16.16
N ASP A 229 -6.30 14.98 15.21
CA ASP A 229 -7.05 15.40 14.03
C ASP A 229 -6.69 14.58 12.78
N VAL A 230 -5.88 13.53 12.94
CA VAL A 230 -5.55 12.59 11.86
C VAL A 230 -6.32 11.28 12.05
N ALA A 231 -6.92 10.77 10.97
CA ALA A 231 -7.58 9.47 10.95
C ALA A 231 -7.42 8.82 9.57
N LEU A 232 -7.53 7.49 9.49
CA LEU A 232 -7.65 6.82 8.19
C LEU A 232 -8.99 7.17 7.53
N SER A 233 -9.06 7.06 6.20
CA SER A 233 -10.27 7.35 5.41
C SER A 233 -11.51 6.53 5.84
N SER A 234 -11.29 5.38 6.47
CA SER A 234 -12.32 4.53 7.09
C SER A 234 -12.93 5.12 8.37
N GLY A 235 -12.31 6.14 8.97
CA GLY A 235 -12.66 6.72 10.27
C GLY A 235 -11.83 6.21 11.45
N SER A 236 -10.92 5.25 11.24
CA SER A 236 -10.06 4.71 12.30
C SER A 236 -9.03 5.75 12.75
N LYS A 237 -9.19 6.35 13.94
CA LYS A 237 -8.19 7.31 14.46
C LYS A 237 -7.01 6.64 15.15
N SER A 238 -7.20 5.45 15.70
CA SER A 238 -6.07 4.66 16.21
C SER A 238 -5.14 4.19 15.09
N GLY A 239 -5.62 4.15 13.84
CA GLY A 239 -4.89 3.52 12.72
C GLY A 239 -4.99 2.00 12.69
N ALA A 240 -5.67 1.37 13.67
CA ALA A 240 -5.84 -0.09 13.70
C ALA A 240 -6.53 -0.63 12.44
N GLY A 241 -7.45 0.15 11.85
CA GLY A 241 -8.16 -0.20 10.62
C GLY A 241 -7.33 -0.14 9.34
N VAL A 242 -6.00 -0.01 9.44
CA VAL A 242 -5.10 -0.04 8.31
C VAL A 242 -5.22 -1.37 7.56
N HIS A 243 -5.23 -1.27 6.24
CA HIS A 243 -5.22 -2.41 5.34
C HIS A 243 -4.64 -1.98 4.00
N GLY A 244 -4.17 -2.98 3.28
CA GLY A 244 -3.72 -2.83 1.92
C GLY A 244 -4.23 -3.97 1.07
N ASP A 245 -4.37 -3.69 -0.20
CA ASP A 245 -4.97 -4.59 -1.16
C ASP A 245 -4.06 -4.69 -2.37
N TYR A 246 -4.03 -5.90 -2.94
CA TYR A 246 -3.22 -6.20 -4.10
C TYR A 246 -4.01 -6.99 -5.13
N PHE A 247 -3.92 -6.56 -6.38
CA PHE A 247 -4.42 -7.30 -7.52
C PHE A 247 -3.32 -7.42 -8.58
N PHE A 248 -2.94 -8.66 -8.90
CA PHE A 248 -1.84 -8.95 -9.82
C PHE A 248 -2.14 -8.52 -11.26
N GLY A 249 -1.22 -7.74 -11.83
CA GLY A 249 -1.35 -7.18 -13.18
C GLY A 249 -0.05 -7.12 -13.98
N TRP A 250 1.06 -7.68 -13.51
CA TRP A 250 2.31 -7.71 -14.28
C TRP A 250 2.09 -8.29 -15.67
N THR A 251 2.62 -7.62 -16.70
CA THR A 251 2.63 -8.12 -18.07
C THR A 251 3.41 -9.43 -18.18
N ALA A 252 3.15 -10.24 -19.21
CA ALA A 252 3.87 -11.50 -19.41
C ALA A 252 5.40 -11.30 -19.51
N ALA A 253 5.86 -10.24 -20.19
CA ALA A 253 7.28 -9.87 -20.24
C ALA A 253 7.81 -9.44 -18.87
N GLY A 254 7.01 -8.67 -18.12
CA GLY A 254 7.33 -8.24 -16.76
C GLY A 254 7.49 -9.39 -15.77
N VAL A 255 6.65 -10.42 -15.86
CA VAL A 255 6.75 -11.63 -15.01
C VAL A 255 8.12 -12.28 -15.15
N ALA A 256 8.63 -12.41 -16.39
CA ALA A 256 9.97 -12.96 -16.61
C ALA A 256 11.06 -12.07 -15.99
N THR A 257 10.92 -10.74 -16.05
CA THR A 257 11.88 -9.80 -15.46
C THR A 257 11.85 -9.85 -13.93
N MET A 258 10.67 -9.82 -13.32
CA MET A 258 10.49 -9.99 -11.88
C MET A 258 11.09 -11.32 -11.39
N ALA A 259 10.83 -12.43 -12.10
CA ALA A 259 11.40 -13.72 -11.74
C ALA A 259 12.92 -13.72 -11.79
N ARG A 260 13.55 -13.08 -12.79
CA ARG A 260 15.01 -12.94 -12.83
C ARG A 260 15.53 -12.11 -11.66
N ALA A 261 14.91 -10.96 -11.39
CA ALA A 261 15.31 -10.07 -10.30
C ALA A 261 15.22 -10.76 -8.92
N LEU A 262 14.14 -11.51 -8.66
CA LEU A 262 13.98 -12.26 -7.40
C LEU A 262 14.92 -13.47 -7.28
N ASN A 263 15.49 -13.94 -8.38
CA ASN A 263 16.50 -15.00 -8.37
C ASN A 263 17.93 -14.47 -8.37
N ASP A 264 18.12 -13.15 -8.48
CA ASP A 264 19.44 -12.52 -8.48
C ASP A 264 19.81 -12.04 -7.07
N PRO A 265 20.83 -12.62 -6.41
CA PRO A 265 21.28 -12.21 -5.08
C PRO A 265 21.92 -10.81 -5.06
N GLN A 266 22.20 -10.20 -6.23
CA GLN A 266 22.67 -8.81 -6.31
C GLN A 266 21.51 -7.82 -6.14
N CYS A 267 20.27 -8.23 -6.43
CA CYS A 267 19.07 -7.41 -6.27
C CYS A 267 18.70 -7.32 -4.77
N MET A 268 18.75 -6.10 -4.23
CA MET A 268 18.61 -5.79 -2.79
C MET A 268 19.60 -6.53 -1.89
N ASN A 269 20.89 -6.51 -2.23
CA ASN A 269 21.92 -6.79 -1.22
C ASN A 269 21.85 -5.75 -0.09
N SER A 270 22.34 -6.08 1.10
CA SER A 270 22.26 -5.28 2.33
C SER A 270 22.83 -3.86 2.25
N ALA A 271 23.49 -3.48 1.14
CA ALA A 271 23.97 -2.13 0.88
C ALA A 271 22.95 -1.23 0.13
N GLY A 272 21.89 -1.80 -0.48
CA GLY A 272 20.93 -1.08 -1.34
C GLY A 272 19.77 -0.38 -0.60
N ILE A 273 19.77 -0.43 0.73
CA ILE A 273 18.65 0.03 1.56
C ILE A 273 18.97 1.38 2.24
N LEU A 274 20.21 1.87 2.16
CA LEU A 274 20.61 3.10 2.86
C LEU A 274 20.49 4.35 1.95
N PRO A 275 20.03 5.50 2.48
CA PRO A 275 20.00 6.75 1.73
C PRO A 275 21.42 7.20 1.39
N GLY A 276 21.67 7.55 0.12
CA GLY A 276 22.95 8.10 -0.34
C GLY A 276 23.86 7.14 -1.11
N TYR A 277 23.43 5.90 -1.39
CA TYR A 277 24.19 4.99 -2.25
C TYR A 277 23.98 5.28 -3.75
N PRO A 278 25.03 5.15 -4.59
CA PRO A 278 24.94 5.35 -6.03
C PRO A 278 23.97 4.37 -6.68
N ALA A 279 23.43 4.78 -7.83
CA ALA A 279 22.49 4.02 -8.67
C ALA A 279 22.92 2.58 -9.03
N SER A 280 24.20 2.23 -8.84
CA SER A 280 24.80 0.92 -9.07
C SER A 280 24.57 -0.10 -7.94
N VAL A 281 23.80 0.24 -6.90
CA VAL A 281 23.30 -0.71 -5.87
C VAL A 281 21.80 -1.02 -6.08
N ARG A 282 21.24 -0.54 -7.20
CA ARG A 282 19.91 -0.93 -7.67
C ARG A 282 19.99 -2.30 -8.32
N CYS A 283 18.90 -3.06 -8.25
CA CYS A 283 18.76 -4.27 -9.04
C CYS A 283 18.88 -3.92 -10.52
N ASP A 284 20.03 -4.17 -11.16
CA ASP A 284 20.31 -3.74 -12.55
C ASP A 284 19.25 -4.25 -13.53
N ILE A 285 18.72 -5.45 -13.27
CA ILE A 285 17.61 -6.06 -14.02
C ILE A 285 16.37 -5.15 -14.03
N MET A 286 16.05 -4.54 -12.89
CA MET A 286 14.91 -3.63 -12.75
C MET A 286 15.25 -2.23 -13.23
N ALA A 287 16.46 -1.74 -12.92
CA ALA A 287 16.93 -0.43 -13.38
C ALA A 287 16.92 -0.32 -14.91
N ALA A 288 17.22 -1.42 -15.63
CA ALA A 288 17.18 -1.47 -17.09
C ALA A 288 15.78 -1.30 -17.70
N ILE A 289 14.71 -1.46 -16.90
CA ILE A 289 13.32 -1.29 -17.36
C ILE A 289 12.57 -0.19 -16.62
N ALA A 290 13.28 0.58 -15.78
CA ALA A 290 12.73 1.74 -15.10
C ALA A 290 12.59 2.91 -16.10
N ASP A 291 11.44 3.59 -16.04
CA ASP A 291 11.08 4.70 -16.90
C ASP A 291 10.32 5.75 -16.08
N GLU A 292 11.09 6.62 -15.43
CA GLU A 292 10.58 7.74 -14.62
C GLU A 292 9.76 8.73 -15.46
N ALA A 293 10.14 8.94 -16.73
CA ALA A 293 9.43 9.86 -17.62
C ALA A 293 8.04 9.33 -18.00
N ALA A 294 7.93 8.02 -18.29
CA ALA A 294 6.63 7.39 -18.55
C ALA A 294 5.76 7.34 -17.29
N MET A 295 6.36 7.15 -16.11
CA MET A 295 5.69 7.26 -14.82
C MET A 295 5.11 8.67 -14.64
N ASP A 296 5.94 9.72 -14.71
CA ASP A 296 5.51 11.12 -14.50
C ASP A 296 4.44 11.58 -15.51
N ALA A 297 4.49 11.07 -16.73
CA ALA A 297 3.47 11.36 -17.76
C ALA A 297 2.16 10.58 -17.56
N CYS A 298 2.15 9.55 -16.70
CA CYS A 298 1.02 8.66 -16.54
C CYS A 298 -0.04 9.26 -15.61
N ASN A 299 -1.28 9.25 -16.07
CA ASN A 299 -2.44 9.67 -15.29
C ASN A 299 -3.50 8.56 -15.30
N ALA A 300 -4.29 8.43 -14.23
CA ALA A 300 -5.29 7.39 -14.15
C ALA A 300 -6.36 7.50 -15.26
N ASP A 301 -6.71 6.35 -15.84
CA ASP A 301 -7.80 6.21 -16.79
C ASP A 301 -9.01 5.62 -16.06
N ILE A 302 -9.68 6.47 -15.27
CA ILE A 302 -10.79 6.02 -14.42
C ILE A 302 -12.05 5.87 -15.26
N ALA A 303 -12.25 4.66 -15.77
CA ALA A 303 -13.42 4.26 -16.56
C ALA A 303 -14.57 3.70 -15.69
N ALA A 304 -14.32 3.43 -14.41
CA ALA A 304 -15.31 2.80 -13.52
C ALA A 304 -16.59 3.67 -13.36
N PRO A 305 -17.80 3.07 -13.43
CA PRO A 305 -19.06 3.75 -13.11
C PRO A 305 -19.23 3.85 -11.58
N ILE A 306 -18.23 4.44 -10.92
CA ILE A 306 -18.27 4.74 -9.50
C ILE A 306 -18.59 6.21 -9.29
N VAL A 307 -18.97 6.51 -8.07
CA VAL A 307 -19.24 7.88 -7.63
C VAL A 307 -18.00 8.76 -7.83
N ARG A 308 -18.10 9.72 -8.75
CA ARG A 308 -17.13 10.81 -8.90
C ARG A 308 -17.45 11.91 -7.91
N GLU A 309 -16.92 11.78 -6.71
CA GLU A 309 -17.06 12.80 -5.67
C GLU A 309 -15.73 13.46 -5.34
N GLU A 310 -15.82 14.64 -4.73
CA GLU A 310 -14.66 15.21 -4.06
C GLU A 310 -14.33 14.35 -2.85
N VAL A 311 -13.09 13.87 -2.78
CA VAL A 311 -12.57 13.02 -1.70
C VAL A 311 -11.50 13.73 -0.88
N GLY A 312 -11.49 15.07 -0.87
CA GLY A 312 -10.54 15.84 -0.07
C GLY A 312 -9.18 16.06 -0.73
N VAL A 313 -9.07 15.87 -2.05
CA VAL A 313 -7.82 16.05 -2.82
C VAL A 313 -7.74 17.45 -3.39
N GLN A 314 -8.79 17.92 -4.06
CA GLN A 314 -8.79 19.26 -4.68
C GLN A 314 -9.27 20.33 -3.70
N ARG A 315 -10.19 19.95 -2.80
CA ARG A 315 -10.73 20.84 -1.76
C ARG A 315 -11.21 20.03 -0.55
N PRO A 316 -11.23 20.64 0.65
CA PRO A 316 -11.73 19.97 1.82
C PRO A 316 -13.19 19.49 1.70
N VAL A 317 -13.49 18.34 2.31
CA VAL A 317 -14.82 17.73 2.37
C VAL A 317 -15.42 17.87 3.76
N ALA A 318 -16.75 17.96 3.84
CA ALA A 318 -17.43 18.17 5.13
C ALA A 318 -17.31 16.97 6.08
N ALA A 319 -17.12 15.77 5.55
CA ALA A 319 -16.93 14.53 6.29
C ALA A 319 -16.00 13.60 5.50
N LEU A 320 -15.40 12.61 6.17
CA LEU A 320 -14.62 11.57 5.50
C LEU A 320 -15.48 10.89 4.41
N PRO A 321 -14.90 10.57 3.23
CA PRO A 321 -15.66 9.98 2.12
C PRO A 321 -16.44 8.73 2.53
N GLY A 322 -17.70 8.61 2.08
CA GLY A 322 -18.60 7.56 2.53
C GLY A 322 -19.22 7.79 3.91
N CYS A 323 -19.10 9.04 4.42
CA CYS A 323 -19.60 9.52 5.71
C CYS A 323 -19.15 8.66 6.89
N ASN A 324 -17.89 8.25 6.88
CA ASN A 324 -17.35 7.44 7.95
C ASN A 324 -17.20 8.29 9.22
N PRO A 325 -17.90 7.94 10.31
CA PRO A 325 -17.67 8.60 11.59
C PRO A 325 -16.34 8.11 12.16
N LEU A 326 -15.74 8.92 13.03
CA LEU A 326 -14.52 8.53 13.70
C LEU A 326 -14.77 7.43 14.74
N TYR A 327 -13.85 6.49 14.87
CA TYR A 327 -13.90 5.46 15.89
C TYR A 327 -12.51 5.11 16.42
N ASP A 328 -12.49 4.81 17.72
CA ASP A 328 -11.32 4.42 18.50
C ASP A 328 -11.53 3.06 19.22
N GLY A 329 -12.73 2.46 19.11
CA GLY A 329 -13.17 1.25 19.84
C GLY A 329 -13.67 0.13 18.91
N PRO A 330 -13.99 -1.08 19.42
CA PRO A 330 -14.19 -2.29 18.63
C PRO A 330 -15.34 -2.27 17.61
N GLY A 331 -15.04 -2.76 16.39
CA GLY A 331 -15.92 -2.79 15.23
C GLY A 331 -15.85 -1.54 14.34
N LEU A 332 -16.25 -1.67 13.06
CA LEU A 332 -16.64 -0.49 12.28
C LEU A 332 -17.80 0.20 13.00
N PRO A 333 -17.93 1.54 12.90
CA PRO A 333 -19.10 2.24 13.42
C PRO A 333 -20.37 1.55 12.91
N PRO A 334 -21.24 1.03 13.79
CA PRO A 334 -22.37 0.17 13.38
C PRO A 334 -23.42 0.93 12.56
N THR A 335 -23.40 2.26 12.61
CA THR A 335 -24.33 3.14 11.91
C THR A 335 -23.58 4.29 11.26
N LYS A 336 -23.61 4.34 9.93
CA LYS A 336 -23.28 5.55 9.18
C LYS A 336 -24.39 6.60 9.39
N PRO A 337 -24.10 7.90 9.35
CA PRO A 337 -25.12 8.94 9.43
C PRO A 337 -26.21 8.74 8.35
N THR A 338 -27.48 8.84 8.74
CA THR A 338 -28.64 8.66 7.83
C THR A 338 -28.73 9.76 6.77
N THR A 339 -28.06 10.90 6.97
CA THR A 339 -28.00 12.04 6.07
C THR A 339 -26.78 11.99 5.15
N CYS A 340 -26.13 10.84 4.99
CA CYS A 340 -24.96 10.74 4.12
C CYS A 340 -25.35 11.06 2.67
N PRO A 341 -24.75 12.09 2.04
CA PRO A 341 -24.99 12.33 0.62
C PRO A 341 -24.50 11.10 -0.14
N VAL A 342 -25.40 10.33 -0.74
CA VAL A 342 -25.04 9.40 -1.80
C VAL A 342 -24.86 10.27 -3.03
N PRO A 343 -23.64 10.53 -3.52
CA PRO A 343 -23.50 11.39 -4.68
C PRO A 343 -24.10 10.62 -5.86
N ALA A 344 -24.82 11.33 -6.73
CA ALA A 344 -25.55 10.73 -7.84
C ALA A 344 -24.59 9.87 -8.67
N ALA A 345 -25.00 8.65 -9.01
CA ALA A 345 -24.27 7.85 -9.98
C ALA A 345 -24.25 8.62 -11.31
N THR A 346 -23.05 8.98 -11.77
CA THR A 346 -22.82 9.54 -13.10
C THR A 346 -22.19 8.48 -13.98
#